data_AF-A0A0R3DYW5-F1
#
_entry.id   AF-A0A0R3DYW5-F1
#
_cell.length_a   1.000
_cell.length_b   1.000
_cell.length_c   1.000
_cell.angle_alpha   90.00
_cell.angle_beta   90.00
_cell.angle_gamma   90.00
#
_symmetry.space_group_name_H-M   'P 1'
#
loop_
_entity.id
_entity.type
_entity.pdbx_description
1 polymer ?
#
loop_
_entity_poly.entity_id
_entity_poly.type
_entity_poly.pdbx_seq_one_letter_code
_entity_poly.pdbx_strand_id
1 'polypeptide(L)'
;MKLLVEYLERAVQLERLAASERDAKFKEQLCAQAQAYRKLAAKRAKDYGLPDPSPSEAARAASEIKPGTLDAPIPIHRHLRID
;
A
#
# COMPACT_ATOMS: atom_id res chain seq x y z
N MET A 1 21.55 6.87 12.95
CA MET A 1 21.00 5.87 12.01
C MET A 1 19.86 5.03 12.60
N LYS A 2 19.92 4.58 13.88
CA LYS A 2 18.84 3.77 14.51
C LYS A 2 17.43 4.34 14.32
N LEU A 3 17.28 5.65 14.53
CA LEU A 3 15.97 6.31 14.50
C LEU A 3 15.28 6.28 13.12
N LEU A 4 16.05 6.30 12.01
CA LEU A 4 15.49 6.19 10.66
C LEU A 4 14.86 4.81 10.44
N VAL A 5 15.62 3.76 10.80
CA VAL A 5 15.19 2.37 10.65
C VAL A 5 13.98 2.09 11.54
N GLU A 6 14.00 2.56 12.79
CA GLU A 6 12.88 2.41 13.73
C GLU A 6 11.58 3.04 13.21
N TYR A 7 11.65 4.23 12.60
CA TYR A 7 10.48 4.85 11.97
C TYR A 7 9.96 4.05 10.78
N LEU A 8 10.84 3.47 9.96
CA LEU A 8 10.43 2.63 8.84
C LEU A 8 9.81 1.31 9.31
N GLU A 9 10.42 0.65 10.27
CA GLU A 9 9.89 -0.59 10.85
C GLU A 9 8.50 -0.36 11.46
N ARG A 10 8.33 0.73 12.21
CA ARG A 10 7.04 1.08 12.80
C ARG A 10 5.98 1.38 11.75
N ALA A 11 6.34 2.10 10.69
CA ALA A 11 5.44 2.35 9.57
C ALA A 11 4.98 1.04 8.91
N VAL A 12 5.91 0.13 8.61
CA VAL A 12 5.60 -1.16 7.98
C VAL A 12 4.72 -2.05 8.87
N GLN A 13 4.98 -2.09 10.17
CA GLN A 13 4.14 -2.84 11.11
C GLN A 13 2.69 -2.35 11.11
N LEU A 14 2.49 -1.03 11.12
CA LEU A 14 1.17 -0.42 11.09
C LEU A 14 0.46 -0.63 9.75
N GLU A 15 1.19 -0.55 8.62
CA GLU A 15 0.67 -0.86 7.28
C GLU A 15 0.16 -2.30 7.19
N ARG A 16 0.95 -3.25 7.71
CA ARG A 16 0.56 -4.67 7.75
C ARG A 16 -0.65 -4.91 8.64
N LEU A 17 -0.71 -4.25 9.80
CA LEU A 17 -1.87 -4.34 10.69
C LEU A 17 -3.12 -3.80 10.00
N ALA A 18 -3.02 -2.64 9.36
CA ALA A 18 -4.10 -2.00 8.60
C ALA A 18 -4.56 -2.86 7.41
N ALA A 19 -3.66 -3.63 6.78
CA ALA A 19 -4.01 -4.52 5.68
C ALA A 19 -4.93 -5.68 6.12
N SER A 20 -4.74 -6.18 7.34
CA SER A 20 -5.58 -7.25 7.94
C SER A 20 -6.78 -6.73 8.74
N GLU A 21 -6.87 -5.42 8.96
CA GLU A 21 -7.92 -4.81 9.79
C GLU A 21 -9.27 -4.74 9.06
N ARG A 22 -10.33 -5.13 9.77
CA ARG A 22 -11.71 -5.13 9.28
C ARG A 22 -12.45 -3.84 9.65
N ASP A 23 -12.13 -3.24 10.80
CA ASP A 23 -12.72 -1.97 11.20
C ASP A 23 -12.15 -0.81 10.36
N ALA A 24 -13.02 -0.19 9.55
CA ALA A 24 -12.60 0.85 8.61
C ALA A 24 -12.01 2.08 9.32
N LYS A 25 -12.57 2.47 10.47
CA LYS A 25 -12.12 3.65 11.21
C LYS A 25 -10.75 3.42 11.85
N PHE A 26 -10.55 2.25 12.43
CA PHE A 26 -9.27 1.88 13.02
C PHE A 26 -8.21 1.67 11.94
N LYS A 27 -8.58 1.06 10.80
CA LYS A 27 -7.71 0.97 9.62
C LYS A 27 -7.23 2.34 9.14
N GLU A 28 -8.12 3.34 9.06
CA GLU A 28 -7.75 4.71 8.72
C GLU A 28 -6.76 5.31 9.72
N GLN A 29 -6.98 5.10 11.03
CA GLN A 29 -6.06 5.57 12.07
C GLN A 29 -4.67 4.92 11.95
N LEU A 30 -4.61 3.61 11.68
CA LEU A 30 -3.37 2.89 11.46
C LEU A 30 -2.62 3.41 10.22
N CYS A 31 -3.34 3.63 9.11
CA CYS A 31 -2.78 4.22 7.89
C CYS A 31 -2.23 5.63 8.14
N ALA A 32 -2.98 6.48 8.86
CA ALA A 32 -2.54 7.82 9.20
C ALA A 32 -1.27 7.80 10.06
N GLN A 33 -1.20 6.90 11.04
CA GLN A 33 -0.04 6.74 11.92
C GLN A 33 1.17 6.22 11.14
N ALA A 34 0.99 5.26 10.24
CA ALA A 34 2.06 4.76 9.37
C ALA A 34 2.62 5.87 8.47
N GLN A 35 1.75 6.69 7.89
CA GLN A 35 2.16 7.81 7.05
C GLN A 35 2.94 8.87 7.83
N ALA A 36 2.57 9.13 9.09
CA ALA A 36 3.33 10.03 9.96
C ALA A 36 4.77 9.51 10.21
N TYR A 37 4.92 8.19 10.45
CA TYR A 37 6.24 7.58 10.59
C TYR A 37 7.06 7.61 9.30
N ARG A 38 6.45 7.40 8.12
CA ARG A 38 7.13 7.57 6.82
C ARG A 38 7.65 8.98 6.61
N LYS A 39 6.87 10.01 7.00
CA LYS A 39 7.32 11.42 6.94
C LYS A 39 8.51 11.69 7.86
N LEU A 40 8.48 11.15 9.09
CA LEU A 40 9.61 11.23 10.02
C LEU A 40 10.85 10.53 9.46
N ALA A 41 10.69 9.34 8.88
CA ALA A 41 11.76 8.63 8.21
C ALA A 41 12.36 9.44 7.06
N ALA A 42 11.53 9.99 6.16
CA ALA A 42 12.00 10.82 5.04
C ALA A 42 12.81 12.04 5.52
N LYS A 43 12.31 12.73 6.56
CA LYS A 43 13.05 13.83 7.18
C LYS A 43 14.43 13.38 7.68
N ARG A 44 14.50 12.24 8.38
CA ARG A 44 15.77 11.71 8.90
C ARG A 44 16.70 11.20 7.80
N ALA A 45 16.18 10.62 6.74
CA ALA A 45 16.98 10.21 5.58
C ALA A 45 17.66 11.44 4.96
N LYS A 46 16.92 12.52 4.76
CA LYS A 46 17.47 13.80 4.30
C LYS A 46 18.54 14.36 5.23
N ASP A 47 18.32 14.33 6.55
CA ASP A 47 19.32 14.75 7.54
C ASP A 47 20.62 13.93 7.45
N TYR A 48 20.54 12.68 6.97
CA TYR A 48 21.68 11.79 6.75
C TYR A 48 22.26 11.85 5.33
N GLY A 49 21.75 12.72 4.45
CA GLY A 49 22.17 12.77 3.05
C GLY A 49 21.79 11.52 2.25
N LEU A 50 20.83 10.74 2.75
CA LEU A 50 20.30 9.56 2.08
C LEU A 50 19.12 9.91 1.16
N PRO A 51 18.85 9.10 0.13
CA PRO A 51 17.65 9.25 -0.68
C PRO A 51 16.39 9.00 0.15
N ASP A 52 15.25 9.50 -0.34
CA ASP A 52 13.97 9.27 0.29
C ASP A 52 13.68 7.75 0.43
N PRO A 53 13.12 7.33 1.57
CA PRO A 53 12.80 5.93 1.80
C PRO A 53 11.74 5.43 0.81
N SER A 54 11.86 4.18 0.38
CA SER A 54 10.95 3.58 -0.61
C SER A 54 9.47 3.78 -0.26
N PRO A 55 8.60 3.97 -1.27
CA PRO A 55 7.18 4.14 -1.05
C PRO A 55 6.57 2.93 -0.33
N SER A 56 5.52 3.18 0.45
CA SER A 56 4.73 2.16 1.16
C SER A 56 4.26 1.06 0.21
N GLU A 57 4.17 -0.20 0.66
CA GLU A 57 3.58 -1.29 -0.14
C GLU A 57 2.17 -0.94 -0.62
N ALA A 58 1.38 -0.24 0.21
CA ALA A 58 0.06 0.25 -0.18
C ALA A 58 0.13 1.27 -1.34
N ALA A 59 1.16 2.13 -1.34
CA ALA A 59 1.39 3.09 -2.42
C ALA A 59 1.92 2.40 -3.69
N ARG A 60 2.75 1.35 -3.55
CA ARG A 60 3.20 0.54 -4.69
C ARG A 60 2.01 -0.17 -5.35
N ALA A 61 1.14 -0.81 -4.56
CA ALA A 61 -0.06 -1.46 -5.05
C ALA A 61 -0.99 -0.48 -5.80
N ALA A 62 -1.12 0.76 -5.32
CA ALA A 62 -1.88 1.80 -6.01
C ALA A 62 -1.24 2.27 -7.32
N SER A 63 0.11 2.29 -7.40
CA SER A 63 0.85 2.66 -8.61
C SER A 63 0.96 1.53 -9.64
N GLU A 64 0.64 0.30 -9.26
CA GLU A 64 0.73 -0.90 -10.11
C GLU A 64 -0.60 -1.26 -10.78
N ILE A 65 -1.65 -0.47 -10.53
CA ILE A 65 -2.88 -0.51 -11.33
C ILE A 65 -2.56 0.09 -12.71
N LYS A 66 -2.07 -0.74 -13.63
CA LYS A 66 -2.02 -0.41 -15.06
C LYS A 66 -3.46 -0.10 -15.53
N PRO A 67 -3.79 1.13 -15.97
CA PRO A 67 -5.06 1.36 -16.66
C PRO A 67 -4.95 0.72 -18.04
N GLY A 68 -5.47 -0.51 -18.22
CA GLY A 68 -5.39 -1.15 -19.53
C GLY A 68 -5.75 -2.62 -19.65
N THR A 69 -6.56 -3.21 -18.76
CA THR A 69 -7.15 -4.54 -19.04
C THR A 69 -8.66 -4.42 -19.12
N LEU A 70 -9.12 -3.82 -20.22
CA LEU A 70 -10.53 -3.71 -20.59
C LEU A 70 -10.68 -4.27 -22.01
N ASP A 71 -10.26 -5.53 -22.23
CA ASP A 71 -10.60 -6.25 -23.47
C ASP A 71 -10.46 -7.77 -23.31
N ALA A 72 -11.20 -8.36 -22.35
CA ALA A 72 -11.49 -9.79 -22.41
C ALA A 72 -12.92 -9.93 -22.95
N PRO A 73 -13.13 -10.47 -24.16
CA PRO A 73 -14.48 -10.73 -24.65
C PRO A 73 -15.13 -11.77 -23.72
N ILE A 74 -16.28 -11.40 -23.16
CA ILE A 74 -17.15 -12.31 -22.42
C ILE A 74 -17.45 -13.50 -23.35
N PRO A 75 -17.06 -14.74 -23.02
CA PRO A 75 -17.53 -15.89 -23.77
C PRO A 75 -19.02 -16.04 -23.49
N ILE A 76 -19.84 -15.61 -24.45
CA ILE A 76 -21.25 -15.98 -24.50
C ILE A 76 -21.26 -17.50 -24.71
N HIS A 77 -21.41 -18.27 -23.63
CA HIS A 77 -21.76 -19.68 -23.73
C HIS A 77 -23.20 -19.77 -24.24
N ARG A 78 -23.35 -19.57 -25.56
CA ARG A 78 -24.44 -20.15 -26.32
C ARG A 78 -24.28 -21.65 -26.17
N HIS A 79 -25.29 -22.35 -25.67
CA HIS A 79 -25.81 -23.64 -26.15
C HIS A 79 -26.77 -24.18 -25.07
N LEU A 80 -28.00 -23.68 -25.06
CA LEU A 80 -29.13 -24.45 -24.54
C LEU A 80 -29.72 -25.19 -25.74
N ARG A 81 -29.45 -26.49 -25.83
CA ARG A 81 -30.14 -27.41 -26.74
C ARG A 81 -31.63 -27.39 -26.37
N ILE A 82 -32.47 -27.30 -27.39
CA ILE A 82 -33.90 -27.55 -27.33
C ILE A 82 -34.06 -29.05 -27.64
N ASP A 83 -34.73 -29.78 -26.75
CA ASP A 83 -35.41 -31.05 -27.05
C ASP A 83 -36.91 -30.82 -26.79
#